data_AF-A0A9X8HLK0-F1
#
_entry.id   AF-A0A9X8HLK0-F1
#
_cell.length_a   1.000
_cell.length_b   1.000
_cell.length_c   1.000
_cell.angle_alpha   90.00
_cell.angle_beta   90.00
_cell.angle_gamma   90.00
#
_symmetry.space_group_name_H-M   'P 1'
#
loop_
_entity.id
_entity.type
_entity.pdbx_description
1 polymer ?
#
loop_
_entity_poly.entity_id
_entity_poly.type
_entity_poly.pdbx_seq_one_letter_code
_entity_poly.pdbx_strand_id
1 'polypeptide(L)'
;MSDQVKRDKQAVIDAVVGGDLGSLAPALKRLSGSSPYDFVVATEALLNTEQREQHLTLVAYVGSSHMPDFFHSEGVVYGAIYVDGSPFCKRACPVGTGLPIAEVRVIVEAARQEYDNSVLEHVTKLKDQFEQLDRLLAGHSFADSKLVSLAHVELVKGQALLIAAITK
;
A
#
# COMPACT_ATOMS: atom_id res chain seq x y z
N MET A 1 -11.01 6.88 -9.40
CA MET A 1 -10.93 6.65 -7.94
C MET A 1 -12.34 6.64 -7.38
N SER A 2 -12.74 5.57 -6.68
CA SER A 2 -14.08 5.46 -6.09
C SER A 2 -14.22 6.36 -4.85
N ASP A 3 -15.44 6.74 -4.50
CA ASP A 3 -15.69 7.56 -3.30
C ASP A 3 -15.39 6.80 -2.00
N GLN A 4 -15.34 5.47 -2.04
CA GLN A 4 -14.87 4.67 -0.91
C GLN A 4 -13.36 4.83 -0.71
N VAL A 5 -12.57 4.73 -1.78
CA VAL A 5 -11.11 4.90 -1.71
C VAL A 5 -10.73 6.30 -1.23
N LYS A 6 -11.45 7.34 -1.70
CA LYS A 6 -11.26 8.71 -1.19
C LYS A 6 -11.49 8.81 0.32
N ARG A 7 -12.58 8.20 0.81
CA ARG A 7 -12.91 8.21 2.24
C ARG A 7 -11.90 7.43 3.08
N ASP A 8 -11.45 6.27 2.61
CA ASP A 8 -10.46 5.47 3.32
C ASP A 8 -9.10 6.17 3.35
N LYS A 9 -8.68 6.79 2.24
CA LYS A 9 -7.47 7.62 2.19
C LYS A 9 -7.57 8.82 3.13
N GLN A 10 -8.70 9.53 3.11
CA GLN A 10 -8.92 10.67 3.99
C GLN A 10 -8.89 10.25 5.47
N ALA A 11 -9.41 9.08 5.82
CA ALA A 11 -9.36 8.59 7.19
C ALA A 11 -7.92 8.36 7.71
N VAL A 12 -6.98 7.99 6.83
CA VAL A 12 -5.55 7.89 7.19
C VAL A 12 -4.98 9.29 7.44
N ILE A 13 -5.31 10.26 6.58
CA ILE A 13 -4.89 11.67 6.75
C ILE A 13 -5.46 12.24 8.04
N ASP A 14 -6.75 12.04 8.30
CA ASP A 14 -7.44 12.55 9.49
C ASP A 14 -6.88 11.94 10.78
N ALA A 15 -6.47 10.67 10.77
CA ALA A 15 -5.80 10.04 11.92
C ALA A 15 -4.47 10.74 12.26
N VAL A 16 -3.68 11.09 11.24
CA VAL A 16 -2.41 11.83 11.42
C VAL A 16 -2.66 13.28 11.86
N VAL A 17 -3.61 13.96 11.21
CA VAL A 17 -4.00 15.34 11.57
C VAL A 17 -4.56 15.40 12.99
N GLY A 18 -5.37 14.42 13.38
CA GLY A 18 -5.94 14.31 14.72
C GLY A 18 -4.95 13.87 15.80
N GLY A 19 -3.81 13.30 15.41
CA GLY A 19 -2.86 12.70 16.34
C GLY A 19 -3.38 11.42 16.99
N ASP A 20 -4.22 10.66 16.28
CA ASP A 20 -4.89 9.46 16.80
C ASP A 20 -4.28 8.18 16.21
N LEU A 21 -3.35 7.59 16.95
CA LEU A 21 -2.75 6.29 16.62
C LEU A 21 -3.78 5.16 16.56
N GLY A 22 -4.83 5.24 17.39
CA GLY A 22 -5.87 4.23 17.50
C GLY A 22 -6.71 4.13 16.23
N SER A 23 -6.89 5.23 15.51
CA SER A 23 -7.59 5.25 14.22
C SER A 23 -6.68 5.02 13.01
N LEU A 24 -5.37 5.21 13.14
CA LEU A 24 -4.42 5.01 12.03
C LEU A 24 -4.39 3.56 11.53
N ALA A 25 -4.21 2.59 12.43
CA ALA A 25 -4.16 1.17 12.08
C ALA A 25 -5.43 0.67 11.36
N PRO A 26 -6.66 0.89 11.88
CA PRO A 26 -7.88 0.48 11.18
C PRO A 26 -8.11 1.25 9.88
N ALA A 27 -7.66 2.52 9.77
CA ALA A 27 -7.73 3.26 8.51
C ALA A 27 -6.83 2.65 7.42
N LEU A 28 -5.58 2.32 7.77
CA LEU A 28 -4.65 1.63 6.87
C LEU A 28 -5.18 0.27 6.42
N LYS A 29 -5.80 -0.49 7.33
CA LYS A 29 -6.44 -1.78 7.01
C LYS A 29 -7.62 -1.65 6.04
N ARG A 30 -8.46 -0.62 6.19
CA ARG A 30 -9.54 -0.35 5.22
C ARG A 30 -8.96 0.05 3.86
N LEU A 31 -7.93 0.89 3.86
CA LEU A 31 -7.29 1.35 2.62
C LEU A 31 -6.62 0.19 1.86
N SER A 32 -5.96 -0.74 2.54
CA SER A 32 -5.34 -1.90 1.89
C SER A 32 -6.38 -2.81 1.22
N GLY A 33 -7.59 -2.92 1.77
CA GLY A 33 -8.70 -3.64 1.17
C GLY A 33 -9.39 -2.91 0.01
N SER A 34 -9.46 -1.57 0.03
CA SER A 34 -10.15 -0.80 -1.01
C SER A 34 -9.25 -0.34 -2.16
N SER A 35 -7.97 -0.04 -1.88
CA SER A 35 -6.96 0.34 -2.87
C SER A 35 -5.55 -0.04 -2.40
N PRO A 36 -5.04 -1.23 -2.79
CA PRO A 36 -3.66 -1.64 -2.54
C PRO A 36 -2.61 -0.61 -2.97
N TYR A 37 -2.84 0.06 -4.10
CA TYR A 37 -1.95 1.09 -4.61
C TYR A 37 -1.87 2.29 -3.66
N ASP A 38 -3.01 2.84 -3.25
CA ASP A 38 -3.03 3.99 -2.33
C ASP A 38 -2.52 3.62 -0.94
N PHE A 39 -2.71 2.37 -0.50
CA PHE A 39 -2.13 1.85 0.73
C PHE A 39 -0.59 1.84 0.68
N VAL A 40 0.01 1.33 -0.40
CA VAL A 40 1.48 1.33 -0.55
C VAL A 40 2.02 2.76 -0.59
N VAL A 41 1.39 3.64 -1.38
CA VAL A 41 1.78 5.07 -1.49
C VAL A 41 1.66 5.78 -0.15
N ALA A 42 0.54 5.60 0.57
CA ALA A 42 0.33 6.25 1.87
C ALA A 42 1.33 5.76 2.91
N THR A 43 1.57 4.44 2.99
CA THR A 43 2.55 3.88 3.93
C THR A 43 3.98 4.29 3.60
N GLU A 44 4.32 4.47 2.33
CA GLU A 44 5.64 4.99 1.93
C GLU A 44 5.78 6.46 2.35
N ALA A 45 4.77 7.29 2.06
CA ALA A 45 4.78 8.70 2.44
C ALA A 45 4.81 8.91 3.98
N LEU A 46 4.16 8.04 4.75
CA LEU A 46 4.21 8.05 6.22
C LEU A 46 5.60 7.73 6.79
N LEU A 47 6.44 7.00 6.04
CA LEU A 47 7.78 6.60 6.47
C LEU A 47 8.90 7.43 5.84
N ASN A 48 8.58 8.19 4.78
CA ASN A 48 9.55 8.96 4.02
C ASN A 48 9.92 10.28 4.72
N THR A 49 11.00 10.26 5.49
CA THR A 49 11.56 11.43 6.18
C THR A 49 12.38 12.34 5.27
N GLU A 50 12.62 11.98 4.01
CA GLU A 50 13.45 12.74 3.06
C GLU A 50 12.64 13.70 2.18
N GLN A 51 11.37 13.93 2.52
CA GLN A 51 10.51 14.83 1.74
C GLN A 51 11.04 16.26 1.72
N ARG A 52 11.01 16.87 0.53
CA ARG A 52 11.40 18.27 0.34
C ARG A 52 10.29 19.19 0.82
N GLU A 53 10.63 20.23 1.57
CA GLU A 53 9.66 21.23 2.07
C GLU A 53 9.05 22.11 0.96
N GLN A 54 9.72 22.19 -0.20
CA GLN A 54 9.32 23.03 -1.33
C GLN A 54 9.07 22.19 -2.58
N HIS A 55 7.92 22.41 -3.20
CA HIS A 55 7.53 21.75 -4.43
C HIS A 55 7.24 22.77 -5.53
N LEU A 56 7.76 22.52 -6.73
CA LEU A 56 7.50 23.38 -7.88
C LEU A 56 6.00 23.30 -8.27
N THR A 57 5.39 24.43 -8.60
CA THR A 57 3.97 24.51 -9.01
C THR A 57 3.71 23.70 -10.29
N LEU A 58 4.70 23.55 -11.17
CA LEU A 58 4.59 22.68 -12.36
C LEU A 58 4.38 21.20 -12.00
N VAL A 59 4.96 20.75 -10.89
CA VAL A 59 4.77 19.38 -10.34
C VAL A 59 3.33 19.19 -9.88
N ALA A 60 2.63 20.27 -9.46
CA ALA A 60 1.21 20.24 -9.11
C ALA A 60 0.26 20.10 -10.32
N TYR A 61 0.67 20.54 -11.51
CA TYR A 61 -0.19 20.62 -12.70
C TYR A 61 0.10 19.53 -13.74
N VAL A 62 1.33 19.00 -13.81
CA VAL A 62 1.70 17.95 -14.77
C VAL A 62 1.51 16.57 -14.13
N GLY A 63 0.25 16.12 -14.12
CA GLY A 63 -0.22 14.75 -14.35
C GLY A 63 0.30 13.53 -13.57
N SER A 64 1.39 13.59 -12.81
CA SER A 64 1.98 12.39 -12.21
C SER A 64 2.79 12.61 -10.92
N SER A 65 2.96 13.85 -10.47
CA SER A 65 3.66 14.11 -9.21
C SER A 65 2.67 14.58 -8.15
N HIS A 66 2.13 13.63 -7.39
CA HIS A 66 1.27 13.95 -6.25
C HIS A 66 2.07 14.73 -5.22
N MET A 67 1.51 15.86 -4.77
CA MET A 67 1.99 16.54 -3.59
C MET A 67 1.84 15.57 -2.41
N PRO A 68 2.90 15.34 -1.62
CA PRO A 68 2.82 14.40 -0.51
C PRO A 68 1.74 14.80 0.49
N ASP A 69 0.96 13.82 0.94
CA ASP A 69 -0.16 14.05 1.88
C ASP A 69 0.32 14.27 3.32
N PHE A 70 1.59 13.96 3.61
CA PHE A 70 2.19 14.06 4.93
C PHE A 70 3.41 14.99 4.91
N PHE A 71 3.74 15.56 6.07
CA PHE A 71 4.88 16.44 6.28
C PHE A 71 5.64 15.96 7.52
N HIS A 72 6.97 15.88 7.44
CA HIS A 72 7.81 15.38 8.53
C HIS A 72 8.61 16.53 9.13
N SER A 73 8.56 16.69 10.45
CA SER A 73 9.38 17.68 11.17
C SER A 73 9.65 17.21 12.59
N GLU A 74 10.91 17.36 13.05
CA GLU A 74 11.31 17.11 14.44
C GLU A 74 10.93 15.72 14.99
N GLY A 75 10.88 14.69 14.13
CA GLY A 75 10.50 13.33 14.53
C GLY A 75 8.99 13.10 14.65
N VAL A 76 8.17 14.00 14.10
CA VAL A 76 6.72 13.92 14.06
C VAL A 76 6.22 13.97 12.61
N VAL A 77 5.20 13.19 12.31
CA VAL A 77 4.49 13.16 11.03
C VAL A 77 3.20 13.94 11.16
N TYR A 78 3.01 14.93 10.30
CA TYR A 78 1.84 15.79 10.23
C TYR A 78 1.08 15.56 8.93
N GLY A 79 -0.18 15.99 8.87
CA GLY A 79 -0.83 16.20 7.57
C GLY A 79 -0.17 17.37 6.84
N ALA A 80 -0.07 17.31 5.52
CA ALA A 80 0.49 18.40 4.71
C ALA A 80 -0.61 19.28 4.10
N ILE A 81 -0.45 20.60 4.23
CA ILE A 81 -1.13 21.57 3.35
C ILE A 81 -0.12 22.36 2.57
N TYR A 82 -0.52 22.82 1.38
CA TYR A 82 0.36 23.53 0.47
C TYR A 82 -0.09 24.97 0.31
N VAL A 83 0.72 25.88 0.82
CA VAL A 83 0.53 27.32 0.69
C VAL A 83 1.43 27.88 -0.41
N ASP A 84 1.00 28.97 -1.05
CA ASP A 84 1.81 29.63 -2.05
C ASP A 84 3.06 30.25 -1.39
N GLY A 85 4.24 29.87 -1.90
CA GLY A 85 5.53 30.32 -1.39
C GLY A 85 6.14 31.40 -2.28
N SER A 86 7.09 30.99 -3.12
CA SER A 86 7.68 31.82 -4.18
C SER A 86 6.90 31.67 -5.50
N PRO A 87 7.05 32.58 -6.49
CA PRO A 87 6.48 32.36 -7.81
C PRO A 87 6.91 30.98 -8.34
N PHE A 88 5.93 30.17 -8.73
CA PHE A 88 6.09 28.79 -9.17
C PHE A 88 6.53 27.76 -8.12
N CYS A 89 6.39 28.04 -6.81
CA CYS A 89 6.56 27.03 -5.76
C CYS A 89 5.41 27.04 -4.74
N LYS A 90 5.03 25.85 -4.30
CA LYS A 90 4.22 25.64 -3.10
C LYS A 90 5.10 25.16 -1.95
N ARG A 91 4.82 25.67 -0.74
CA ARG A 91 5.48 25.25 0.49
C ARG A 91 4.56 24.32 1.26
N ALA A 92 5.08 23.17 1.66
CA ALA A 92 4.38 22.27 2.58
C ALA A 92 4.39 22.88 3.99
N CYS A 93 3.25 22.86 4.66
CA CYS A 93 3.11 23.26 6.05
C CYS A 93 2.45 22.12 6.85
N PRO A 94 2.89 21.88 8.09
CA PRO A 94 2.27 20.90 8.96
C PRO A 94 0.85 21.32 9.32
N VAL A 95 -0.04 20.35 9.40
CA VAL A 95 -1.41 20.51 9.90
C VAL A 95 -1.72 19.45 10.94
N GLY A 96 -2.40 19.91 11.99
CA GLY A 96 -2.89 19.07 13.06
C GLY A 96 -1.88 18.83 14.17
N THR A 97 -2.22 17.88 15.03
CA THR A 97 -1.40 17.47 16.19
C THR A 97 -0.17 16.69 15.74
N GLY A 98 -0.31 15.91 14.66
CA GLY A 98 0.73 15.00 14.18
C GLY A 98 0.89 13.77 15.06
N LEU A 99 1.75 12.85 14.61
CA LEU A 99 2.05 11.58 15.27
C LEU A 99 3.56 11.34 15.36
N PRO A 100 4.09 10.82 16.48
CA PRO A 100 5.51 10.48 16.58
C PRO A 100 5.92 9.45 15.52
N ILE A 101 6.99 9.72 14.76
CA ILE A 101 7.44 8.84 13.65
C ILE A 101 7.77 7.43 14.13
N ALA A 102 8.27 7.29 15.37
CA ALA A 102 8.59 5.99 15.95
C ALA A 102 7.34 5.11 16.12
N GLU A 103 6.22 5.70 16.52
CA GLU A 103 4.95 4.99 16.73
C GLU A 103 4.24 4.73 15.40
N VAL A 104 4.26 5.72 14.50
CA VAL A 104 3.77 5.56 13.11
C VAL A 104 4.51 4.43 12.43
N ARG A 105 5.84 4.34 12.59
CA ARG A 105 6.66 3.27 12.02
C ARG A 105 6.20 1.89 12.45
N VAL A 106 6.01 1.69 13.75
CA VAL A 106 5.53 0.40 14.30
C VAL A 106 4.18 0.02 13.70
N ILE A 107 3.24 0.97 13.62
CA ILE A 107 1.90 0.72 13.09
C ILE A 107 1.96 0.41 11.59
N VAL A 108 2.71 1.19 10.81
CA VAL A 108 2.82 1.03 9.37
C VAL A 108 3.51 -0.28 9.02
N GLU A 109 4.59 -0.64 9.72
CA GLU A 109 5.30 -1.91 9.54
C GLU A 109 4.38 -3.10 9.85
N ALA A 110 3.62 -3.04 10.95
CA ALA A 110 2.64 -4.07 11.28
C ALA A 110 1.52 -4.18 10.22
N ALA A 111 1.00 -3.05 9.73
CA ALA A 111 -0.04 -3.03 8.70
C ALA A 111 0.48 -3.57 7.35
N ARG A 112 1.73 -3.25 6.97
CA ARG A 112 2.38 -3.82 5.79
C ARG A 112 2.57 -5.32 5.93
N GLN A 113 3.06 -5.78 7.09
CA GLN A 113 3.22 -7.20 7.35
C GLN A 113 1.88 -7.96 7.31
N GLU A 114 0.79 -7.41 7.86
CA GLU A 114 -0.55 -8.01 7.76
C GLU A 114 -1.01 -8.10 6.31
N TYR A 115 -0.77 -7.04 5.52
CA TYR A 115 -1.09 -7.02 4.10
C TYR A 115 -0.28 -8.06 3.32
N ASP A 116 1.04 -8.14 3.52
CA ASP A 116 1.92 -9.10 2.86
C ASP A 116 1.53 -10.55 3.20
N ASN A 117 1.19 -10.82 4.46
CA ASN A 117 0.65 -12.11 4.89
C ASN A 117 -0.66 -12.46 4.17
N SER A 118 -1.56 -11.50 3.99
CA SER A 118 -2.79 -11.69 3.22
C SER A 118 -2.50 -12.01 1.76
N VAL A 119 -1.54 -11.32 1.12
CA VAL A 119 -1.13 -11.63 -0.25
C VAL A 119 -0.52 -13.02 -0.34
N LEU A 120 0.35 -13.41 0.60
CA LEU A 120 0.90 -14.76 0.68
C LEU A 120 -0.19 -15.82 0.84
N GLU A 121 -1.21 -15.57 1.65
CA GLU A 121 -2.35 -16.47 1.80
C GLU A 121 -3.07 -16.71 0.47
N HIS A 122 -3.32 -15.65 -0.31
CA HIS A 122 -3.92 -15.77 -1.65
C HIS A 122 -3.04 -16.58 -2.60
N VAL A 123 -1.73 -16.34 -2.57
CA VAL A 123 -0.75 -17.08 -3.36
C VAL A 123 -0.73 -18.57 -2.98
N THR A 124 -0.84 -18.90 -1.69
CA THR A 124 -0.92 -20.30 -1.25
C THR A 124 -2.25 -20.97 -1.63
N LYS A 125 -3.39 -20.29 -1.50
CA LYS A 125 -4.70 -20.82 -1.91
C LYS A 125 -4.75 -21.18 -3.39
N LEU A 126 -4.05 -20.40 -4.24
CA LEU A 126 -3.98 -20.68 -5.68
C LEU A 126 -3.35 -22.06 -5.96
N LYS A 127 -2.32 -22.43 -5.19
CA LYS A 127 -1.70 -23.75 -5.28
C LYS A 127 -2.68 -24.86 -4.90
N ASP A 128 -3.37 -24.71 -3.77
CA ASP A 128 -4.33 -25.71 -3.29
C ASP A 128 -5.47 -25.93 -4.30
N GLN A 129 -5.95 -24.86 -4.94
CA GLN A 129 -6.95 -24.94 -6.00
C GLN A 129 -6.46 -25.70 -7.23
N PHE A 130 -5.19 -25.53 -7.62
CA PHE A 130 -4.60 -26.28 -8.72
C PHE A 130 -4.36 -27.74 -8.39
N GLU A 131 -3.91 -28.07 -7.17
CA GLU A 131 -3.83 -29.46 -6.72
C GLU A 131 -5.20 -30.17 -6.75
N GLN A 132 -6.27 -29.44 -6.45
CA GLN A 132 -7.63 -29.97 -6.59
C GLN A 132 -8.01 -30.20 -8.05
N LEU A 133 -7.69 -29.27 -8.95
CA LEU A 133 -7.93 -29.41 -10.39
C LEU A 133 -7.16 -30.61 -10.97
N ASP A 134 -5.91 -30.83 -10.58
CA ASP A 134 -5.14 -32.02 -10.98
C ASP A 134 -5.84 -33.32 -10.60
N ARG A 135 -6.37 -33.40 -9.37
CA ARG A 135 -7.10 -34.59 -8.90
C ARG A 135 -8.40 -34.81 -9.67
N LEU A 136 -9.16 -33.75 -9.94
CA LEU A 136 -10.40 -33.83 -10.70
C LEU A 136 -10.15 -34.27 -12.14
N LEU A 137 -9.03 -33.84 -12.73
CA LEU A 137 -8.68 -34.10 -14.13
C LEU A 137 -7.85 -35.37 -14.36
N ALA A 138 -7.34 -36.01 -13.29
CA ALA A 138 -6.57 -37.26 -13.38
C ALA A 138 -7.35 -38.44 -14.00
N GLY A 139 -8.69 -38.39 -14.02
CA GLY A 139 -9.56 -39.38 -14.66
C GLY A 139 -10.06 -38.99 -16.06
N HIS A 140 -9.70 -37.81 -16.56
CA HIS A 140 -10.08 -37.33 -17.89
C HIS A 140 -9.13 -37.86 -18.98
N SER A 141 -9.29 -37.39 -20.22
CA SER A 141 -8.41 -37.74 -21.33
C SER A 141 -6.93 -37.57 -20.95
N PHE A 142 -6.07 -38.47 -21.42
CA PHE A 142 -4.62 -38.37 -21.23
C PHE A 142 -4.05 -37.01 -21.65
N ALA A 143 -4.63 -36.40 -22.68
CA ALA A 143 -4.26 -35.06 -23.14
C ALA A 143 -4.60 -33.98 -22.08
N ASP A 144 -5.76 -34.09 -21.43
CA ASP A 144 -6.21 -33.14 -20.42
C ASP A 144 -5.32 -33.23 -19.16
N SER A 145 -5.04 -34.44 -18.68
CA SER A 145 -4.14 -34.66 -17.54
C SER A 145 -2.73 -34.10 -17.78
N LYS A 146 -2.20 -34.23 -19.01
CA LYS A 146 -0.90 -33.66 -19.41
C LYS A 146 -0.89 -32.12 -19.39
N LEU A 147 -1.94 -31.48 -19.90
CA LEU A 147 -2.02 -30.02 -19.96
C LEU A 147 -2.13 -29.40 -18.56
N VAL A 148 -2.91 -30.03 -17.67
CA VAL A 148 -3.08 -29.56 -16.29
C VAL A 148 -1.78 -29.71 -15.50
N SER A 149 -1.09 -30.84 -15.66
CA SER A 149 0.23 -31.05 -15.05
C SER A 149 1.26 -30.01 -15.50
N LEU A 150 1.24 -29.61 -16.78
CA LEU A 150 2.11 -28.54 -17.29
C LEU A 150 1.73 -27.18 -16.70
N ALA A 151 0.44 -26.87 -16.61
CA ALA A 151 -0.05 -25.64 -15.98
C ALA A 151 0.32 -25.58 -14.49
N HIS A 152 0.26 -26.71 -13.78
CA HIS A 152 0.68 -26.82 -12.38
C HIS A 152 2.17 -26.48 -12.20
N VAL A 153 3.04 -27.03 -13.05
CA VAL A 153 4.48 -26.75 -12.96
C VAL A 153 4.79 -25.26 -13.18
N GLU A 154 4.16 -24.64 -14.17
CA GLU A 154 4.33 -23.21 -14.42
C GLU A 154 3.75 -22.35 -13.27
N LEU A 155 2.64 -22.76 -12.68
CA LEU A 155 2.08 -22.10 -11.51
C LEU A 155 3.03 -22.18 -10.29
N VAL A 156 3.60 -23.35 -10.00
CA VAL A 156 4.54 -23.52 -8.88
C VAL A 156 5.77 -22.61 -9.06
N LYS A 157 6.28 -22.49 -10.29
CA LYS A 157 7.35 -21.52 -10.59
C LYS A 157 6.89 -20.08 -10.35
N GLY A 158 5.72 -19.71 -10.87
CA GLY A 158 5.14 -18.38 -10.67
C GLY A 158 4.92 -18.04 -9.20
N GLN A 159 4.44 -19.00 -8.41
CA GLN A 159 4.26 -18.88 -6.96
C GLN A 159 5.58 -18.62 -6.25
N ALA A 160 6.64 -19.37 -6.58
CA ALA A 160 7.95 -19.14 -6.00
C ALA A 160 8.47 -17.72 -6.29
N LEU A 161 8.24 -17.21 -7.50
CA LEU A 161 8.59 -15.85 -7.88
C LEU A 161 7.75 -14.80 -7.12
N LEU A 162 6.45 -15.04 -6.93
CA LEU A 162 5.57 -14.15 -6.16
C LEU A 162 5.96 -14.10 -4.68
N ILE A 163 6.23 -15.25 -4.05
CA ILE A 163 6.71 -15.32 -2.67
C ILE A 163 8.02 -14.55 -2.55
N ALA A 164 8.97 -14.78 -3.47
CA ALA A 164 10.25 -14.07 -3.48
C ALA A 164 10.13 -12.56 -3.75
N ALA A 165 9.02 -12.09 -4.34
CA ALA A 165 8.76 -10.67 -4.51
C ALA A 165 8.20 -10.01 -3.24
N ILE A 166 7.47 -10.77 -2.42
CA ILE A 166 6.83 -10.28 -1.19
C ILE A 166 7.80 -10.35 0.00
N THR A 167 8.66 -11.36 0.08
CA THR A 167 9.56 -11.57 1.22
C THR A 167 10.93 -10.87 1.08
N LYS A 168 11.02 -9.80 0.27
CA LYS A 168 12.24 -9.00 0.08
C LYS A 168 12.23 -7.77 0.96
#